data_AF-A0A9E5NJ89-F1
#
_entry.id   AF-A0A9E5NJ89-F1
#
_cell.length_a   1.000
_cell.length_b   1.000
_cell.length_c   1.000
_cell.angle_alpha   90.00
_cell.angle_beta   90.00
_cell.angle_gamma   90.00
#
_symmetry.space_group_name_H-M   'P 1'
#
loop_
_entity.id
_entity.type
_entity.pdbx_description
1 polymer ?
#
loop_
_entity_poly.entity_id
_entity_poly.type
_entity_poly.pdbx_seq_one_letter_code
_entity_poly.pdbx_strand_id
1 'polypeptide(L)' 'GEVPQEDYVVPIGAADIKRQGVDITVVTYGAMVHESLVAAEELAIEGTEVEVV' A
#
# COMPACT_ATOMS: atom_id res chain seq x y z
N GLY A 1 1.77 -11.40 -4.87
CA GLY A 1 3.13 -11.92 -5.10
C GLY A 1 3.21 -13.35 -4.61
N GLU A 2 4.29 -14.05 -4.93
CA GLU A 2 4.54 -15.40 -4.40
C GLU A 2 4.99 -15.31 -2.94
N VAL A 3 4.49 -16.22 -2.11
CA VAL A 3 4.90 -16.33 -0.70
C VAL A 3 6.14 -17.23 -0.64
N PRO A 4 7.23 -16.83 0.04
CA PRO A 4 8.39 -17.69 0.23
C PRO A 4 8.01 -19.05 0.83
N GLN A 5 8.67 -20.12 0.39
CA GLN A 5 8.46 -21.47 0.95
C GLN A 5 9.20 -21.68 2.28
N GLU A 6 10.26 -20.90 2.51
CA GLU A 6 11.02 -20.91 3.76
C GLU A 6 10.36 -19.98 4.79
N ASP A 7 10.55 -20.30 6.06
CA ASP A 7 10.05 -19.48 7.17
C ASP A 7 10.66 -18.08 7.13
N TYR A 8 9.81 -17.06 7.19
CA TYR A 8 10.23 -15.67 7.28
C TYR A 8 9.42 -14.95 8.36
N VAL A 9 9.99 -13.86 8.87
CA VAL A 9 9.37 -13.00 9.89
C VAL A 9 9.21 -11.59 9.37
N VAL A 10 8.16 -10.93 9.81
CA VAL A 10 7.94 -9.49 9.58
C VAL A 10 8.02 -8.78 10.94
N PRO A 11 8.79 -7.70 11.07
CA PRO A 11 8.94 -6.99 12.33
C PRO A 11 7.60 -6.39 12.80
N ILE A 12 7.26 -6.64 14.05
CA ILE A 12 6.07 -6.05 14.68
C ILE A 12 6.30 -4.55 14.85
N GLY A 13 5.30 -3.75 14.45
CA GLY A 13 5.36 -2.28 14.55
C GLY A 13 6.04 -1.59 13.37
N ALA A 14 6.44 -2.34 12.33
CA ALA A 14 6.89 -1.77 11.06
C ALA A 14 5.74 -1.78 10.04
N ALA A 15 5.40 -0.61 9.49
CA ALA A 15 4.47 -0.50 8.37
C ALA A 15 5.19 -0.81 7.04
N ASP A 16 4.42 -1.12 6.01
CA ASP A 16 4.94 -1.47 4.69
C ASP A 16 4.28 -0.60 3.62
N ILE A 17 5.08 0.07 2.80
CA ILE A 17 4.57 0.95 1.75
C ILE A 17 4.07 0.07 0.59
N LYS A 18 2.75 0.03 0.39
CA LYS A 18 2.10 -0.80 -0.63
C LYS A 18 2.10 -0.14 -2.01
N ARG A 19 2.10 1.19 -2.07
CA ARG A 19 2.20 2.00 -3.30
C ARG A 19 2.96 3.27 -2.96
N GLN A 20 3.92 3.67 -3.79
CA GLN A 20 4.60 4.95 -3.66
C GLN A 20 3.77 6.08 -4.27
N GLY A 21 3.84 7.27 -3.68
CA GLY A 21 3.22 8.48 -4.20
C GLY A 21 3.83 9.72 -3.54
N VAL A 22 3.52 10.90 -4.06
CA VAL A 22 4.17 12.16 -3.61
C VAL A 22 3.19 13.25 -3.22
N ASP A 23 1.91 13.13 -3.60
CA ASP A 23 0.92 14.18 -3.38
C ASP A 23 0.18 13.98 -2.06
N ILE A 24 -0.15 12.73 -1.72
CA ILE A 24 -0.95 12.36 -0.53
C ILE A 24 -0.48 11.01 0.02
N THR A 25 -0.45 10.86 1.35
CA THR A 25 -0.22 9.56 2.02
C THR A 25 -1.50 9.07 2.70
N VAL A 26 -1.90 7.83 2.41
CA VAL A 26 -3.03 7.13 3.03
C VAL A 26 -2.48 6.02 3.93
N VAL A 27 -2.77 6.10 5.23
CA VAL A 27 -2.37 5.09 6.22
C VAL A 27 -3.58 4.22 6.54
N THR A 28 -3.46 2.91 6.34
CA THR A 28 -4.58 1.99 6.52
C THR A 28 -4.10 0.56 6.83
N TYR A 29 -5.03 -0.36 7.09
CA TYR A 29 -4.71 -1.76 7.37
C TYR A 29 -5.87 -2.69 7.03
N GLY A 30 -5.57 -3.99 6.90
CA GLY A 30 -6.56 -5.02 6.59
C GLY A 30 -7.23 -4.81 5.23
N ALA A 31 -8.55 -4.98 5.16
CA ALA A 31 -9.30 -4.89 3.91
C ALA A 31 -9.18 -3.50 3.23
N MET A 32 -9.06 -2.43 4.01
CA MET A 32 -8.99 -1.07 3.50
C MET A 32 -7.70 -0.79 2.71
N VAL A 33 -6.66 -1.61 2.84
CA VAL A 33 -5.47 -1.54 1.97
C VAL A 33 -5.88 -1.75 0.51
N HIS A 34 -6.74 -2.73 0.24
CA HIS A 34 -7.17 -3.04 -1.13
C HIS A 34 -8.02 -1.90 -1.71
N GLU A 35 -8.99 -1.39 -0.95
CA GLU A 35 -9.81 -0.26 -1.36
C GLU A 35 -8.98 1.01 -1.60
N SER A 36 -7.97 1.25 -0.76
CA SER A 36 -7.07 2.41 -0.90
C SER A 36 -6.19 2.29 -2.15
N LEU A 37 -5.76 1.09 -2.52
CA LEU A 37 -5.01 0.85 -3.75
C LEU A 37 -5.86 1.11 -4.99
N VAL A 38 -7.12 0.66 -5.01
CA VAL A 38 -8.06 0.93 -6.11
C VAL A 38 -8.28 2.44 -6.27
N ALA A 39 -8.55 3.14 -5.17
CA ALA A 39 -8.72 4.60 -5.19
C ALA A 39 -7.45 5.33 -5.65
N ALA A 40 -6.26 4.85 -5.25
CA ALA A 40 -4.99 5.42 -5.69
C ALA A 40 -4.74 5.21 -7.19
N GLU A 41 -5.18 4.09 -7.77
CA GLU A 41 -5.13 3.86 -9.21
C GLU A 41 -6.07 4.80 -9.98
N GLU A 42 -7.28 5.02 -9.48
CA GLU A 42 -8.23 5.97 -10.08
C GLU A 42 -7.68 7.40 -10.07
N LEU A 43 -7.14 7.84 -8.93
CA LEU A 43 -6.56 9.17 -8.79
C LEU A 43 -5.30 9.38 -9.63
N ALA A 44 -4.51 8.32 -9.88
CA ALA A 44 -3.35 8.41 -10.75
C ALA A 44 -3.73 8.75 -12.20
N ILE A 45 -4.90 8.32 -12.67
CA ILE A 45 -5.43 8.68 -14.00
C ILE A 45 -5.70 10.20 -14.08
N GLU A 46 -6.12 10.79 -12.97
CA GLU A 46 -6.34 12.23 -12.83
C GLU A 46 -5.04 13.02 -12.57
N GLY A 47 -3.89 12.33 -12.50
CA GLY A 47 -2.57 12.91 -12.29
C GLY A 47 -2.21 13.14 -10.82
N THR A 48 -2.90 12.50 -9.89
CA THR A 48 -2.60 12.57 -8.44
C THR A 48 -1.95 11.26 -7.97
N GLU A 49 -0.75 11.36 -7.40
CA GLU A 49 0.03 10.23 -6.92
C GLU A 49 -0.11 10.00 -5.42
N VAL A 50 -0.79 8.92 -5.06
CA VAL A 50 -1.09 8.56 -3.66
C VAL A 50 -0.16 7.47 -3.13
N GLU A 51 0.53 7.76 -2.04
CA GLU A 51 1.26 6.77 -1.25
C GLU A 51 0.29 6.00 -0.35
N VAL A 52 0.38 4.67 -0.32
CA VAL A 52 -0.44 3.81 0.54
C VAL A 52 0.46 3.03 1.49
N VAL A 53 0.21 3.19 2.79
CA VAL A 53 0.99 2.59 3.91
C VAL A 53 0.09 1.72 4.77
#